data_AF-A0AA35I7S3-F1
#
_entry.id   AF-A0AA35I7S3-F1
#
_cell.length_a   1.000
_cell.length_b   1.000
_cell.length_c   1.000
_cell.angle_alpha   90.00
_cell.angle_beta   90.00
_cell.angle_gamma   90.00
#
_symmetry.space_group_name_H-M   'P 1'
#
loop_
_entity.id
_entity.type
_entity.pdbx_description
1 polymer ?
#
loop_
_entity_poly.entity_id
_entity_poly.type
_entity_poly.pdbx_seq_one_letter_code
_entity_poly.pdbx_strand_id
1 'polypeptide(L)'
;MPFGKKLLINNNFIAFFFGPIYWFVLGLWKKNLVMLAIMIVIGVLLSYYEVATGSEIPRPVDNGISMAFAFLYSSLTNRAYYLKQTKGQQGWNPFEGQRFI
;
A
#
# COMPACT_ATOMS: atom_id res chain seq x y z
N MET A 1 -19.57 15.96 3.92
CA MET A 1 -18.64 15.98 5.08
C MET A 1 -17.52 16.98 4.82
N PRO A 2 -17.03 17.70 5.84
CA PRO A 2 -15.89 18.63 5.71
C PRO A 2 -14.63 17.91 5.18
N PHE A 3 -13.82 18.61 4.37
CA PHE A 3 -12.67 18.04 3.66
C PHE A 3 -11.68 17.32 4.60
N GLY A 4 -11.31 17.93 5.73
CA GLY A 4 -10.37 17.32 6.68
C GLY A 4 -10.87 16.00 7.28
N LYS A 5 -12.16 15.89 7.62
CA LYS A 5 -12.75 14.64 8.10
C LYS A 5 -12.76 13.56 7.01
N LYS A 6 -13.03 13.95 5.76
CA LYS A 6 -12.96 13.03 4.61
C LYS A 6 -11.54 12.50 4.41
N LEU A 7 -10.53 13.35 4.55
CA LEU A 7 -9.12 12.97 4.41
C LEU A 7 -8.66 12.02 5.52
N LEU A 8 -9.05 12.26 6.77
CA LEU A 8 -8.75 11.38 7.92
C LEU A 8 -9.43 10.02 7.83
N ILE A 9 -10.65 9.95 7.30
CA ILE A 9 -11.35 8.68 7.08
C ILE A 9 -10.66 7.88 5.98
N ASN A 10 -10.24 8.56 4.91
CA ASN A 10 -9.67 7.89 3.75
C ASN A 10 -8.19 7.54 3.91
N ASN A 11 -7.41 8.32 4.68
CA ASN A 11 -5.96 8.13 4.81
C ASN A 11 -5.53 7.93 6.25
N ASN A 12 -4.53 7.09 6.46
CA ASN A 12 -3.94 6.80 7.76
C ASN A 12 -2.51 7.31 7.83
N PHE A 13 -2.28 8.31 8.69
CA PHE A 13 -0.97 8.95 8.85
C PHE A 13 0.12 7.97 9.33
N ILE A 14 -0.20 7.08 10.27
CA ILE A 14 0.79 6.12 10.80
C ILE A 14 1.18 5.12 9.72
N ALA A 15 0.20 4.64 8.95
CA ALA A 15 0.45 3.70 7.86
C ALA A 15 1.22 4.31 6.69
N PHE A 16 1.20 5.63 6.53
CA PHE A 16 2.01 6.30 5.52
C PHE A 16 3.51 6.09 5.78
N PHE A 17 3.96 6.28 7.02
CA PHE A 17 5.37 6.13 7.39
C PHE A 17 5.77 4.68 7.71
N PHE A 18 4.85 3.90 8.29
CA PHE A 18 5.15 2.58 8.83
C PHE A 18 4.34 1.45 8.15
N GLY A 19 3.85 1.65 6.93
CA GLY A 19 2.88 0.78 6.25
C GLY A 19 3.05 -0.73 6.48
N PRO A 20 4.15 -1.33 6.03
CA PRO A 20 4.38 -2.78 6.19
C PRO A 20 4.39 -3.24 7.64
N ILE A 21 5.06 -2.53 8.54
CA ILE A 21 5.17 -2.90 9.96
C ILE A 21 3.81 -2.73 10.65
N TYR A 22 3.15 -1.61 10.37
CA TYR A 22 1.88 -1.25 10.98
C TYR A 22 0.76 -2.20 10.59
N TRP A 23 0.74 -2.69 9.34
CA TRP A 23 -0.23 -3.71 8.92
C TRP A 23 -0.05 -5.04 9.64
N PHE A 24 1.18 -5.42 10.00
CA PHE A 24 1.39 -6.58 10.88
C PHE A 24 0.86 -6.32 12.29
N VAL A 25 1.10 -5.14 12.86
CA VAL A 25 0.58 -4.75 14.19
C VAL A 25 -0.95 -4.79 14.22
N LEU A 26 -1.62 -4.32 13.16
CA LEU A 26 -3.08 -4.40 13.01
C LEU A 26 -3.59 -5.83 12.70
N GLY A 27 -2.68 -6.78 12.49
CA GLY A 27 -2.96 -8.16 12.11
C GLY A 27 -3.59 -8.30 10.72
N LEU A 28 -3.30 -7.38 9.79
CA LEU A 28 -3.70 -7.42 8.38
C LEU A 28 -2.73 -8.27 7.53
N TRP A 29 -2.17 -9.34 8.10
CA TRP A 29 -1.02 -10.06 7.56
C TRP A 29 -1.22 -10.59 6.14
N LYS A 30 -2.39 -11.15 5.79
CA LYS A 30 -2.67 -11.66 4.43
C LYS A 30 -2.56 -10.58 3.37
N LYS A 31 -3.26 -9.46 3.57
CA LYS A 31 -3.22 -8.30 2.66
C LYS A 31 -1.82 -7.70 2.60
N ASN A 32 -1.10 -7.70 3.73
CA ASN A 32 0.27 -7.20 3.79
C ASN A 32 1.24 -8.04 2.99
N LEU A 33 1.13 -9.38 3.06
CA LEU A 33 1.95 -10.27 2.24
C LEU A 33 1.72 -10.04 0.74
N VAL A 34 0.48 -9.77 0.32
CA VAL A 34 0.20 -9.41 -1.08
C VAL A 34 0.82 -8.07 -1.44
N MET A 35 0.71 -7.05 -0.60
CA MET A 35 1.37 -5.75 -0.83
C MET A 35 2.90 -5.91 -0.97
N LEU A 36 3.54 -6.67 -0.09
CA LEU A 36 4.97 -6.96 -0.16
C LEU A 36 5.34 -7.74 -1.42
N ALA A 37 4.54 -8.73 -1.82
CA ALA A 37 4.75 -9.46 -3.06
C ALA A 37 4.66 -8.54 -4.29
N ILE A 38 3.70 -7.61 -4.34
CA ILE A 38 3.60 -6.61 -5.41
C ILE A 38 4.85 -5.72 -5.43
N MET A 39 5.31 -5.24 -4.27
CA MET A 39 6.54 -4.43 -4.18
C MET A 39 7.76 -5.17 -4.70
N ILE A 40 7.93 -6.46 -4.33
CA ILE A 40 9.04 -7.29 -4.80
C ILE A 40 8.95 -7.50 -6.32
N VAL A 41 7.76 -7.82 -6.84
CA VAL A 41 7.56 -8.01 -8.29
C VAL A 41 7.92 -6.74 -9.06
N ILE A 42 7.48 -5.58 -8.59
CA ILE A 42 7.84 -4.30 -9.22
C ILE A 42 9.36 -4.09 -9.16
N GLY A 43 9.99 -4.30 -8.01
CA GLY A 43 11.44 -4.19 -7.87
C GLY A 43 12.21 -5.10 -8.84
N VAL A 44 11.80 -6.37 -8.96
CA VAL A 44 12.39 -7.32 -9.90
C VAL A 44 12.21 -6.88 -11.35
N LEU A 45 11.03 -6.36 -11.72
CA LEU A 45 10.77 -5.86 -13.08
C LEU A 45 11.63 -4.64 -13.41
N LEU A 46 11.83 -3.74 -12.45
CA LEU A 46 12.70 -2.57 -12.60
C LEU A 46 14.16 -3.00 -12.78
N SER A 47 14.67 -3.89 -11.94
CA SER A 47 16.05 -4.42 -12.08
C SER A 47 16.24 -5.18 -13.40
N TYR A 48 15.25 -5.96 -13.82
CA TYR A 48 15.29 -6.65 -15.11
C TYR A 48 15.35 -5.65 -16.28
N TYR A 49 14.58 -4.57 -16.22
CA TYR A 49 14.60 -3.52 -17.23
C TYR A 49 15.98 -2.85 -17.35
N GLU A 50 16.63 -2.54 -16.22
CA GLU A 50 17.98 -1.95 -16.21
C GLU A 50 18.99 -2.87 -16.89
N VAL A 51 18.97 -4.16 -16.56
CA VAL A 51 19.86 -5.16 -17.17
C VAL A 51 19.59 -5.35 -18.66
N ALA A 52 18.32 -5.37 -19.07
CA ALA A 52 17.92 -5.61 -20.45
C ALA A 52 18.22 -4.43 -21.38
N THR A 53 18.18 -3.20 -20.86
CA THR A 53 18.34 -1.97 -21.66
C THR A 53 19.70 -1.30 -21.47
N GLY A 54 20.46 -1.69 -20.44
CA GLY A 54 21.70 -1.01 -20.04
C GLY A 54 21.47 0.41 -19.53
N SER A 55 20.22 0.80 -19.25
CA SER A 55 19.85 2.13 -18.76
C SER A 55 19.48 2.07 -17.29
N GLU A 56 20.06 2.93 -16.47
CA GLU A 56 19.72 3.03 -15.05
C GLU A 56 18.38 3.75 -14.85
N ILE A 57 17.57 3.29 -13.91
CA ILE A 57 16.34 3.99 -13.55
C ILE A 57 16.70 5.25 -12.76
N PRO A 58 16.19 6.44 -13.18
CA PRO A 58 16.46 7.67 -12.45
C PRO A 58 15.96 7.58 -11.01
N ARG A 59 16.79 8.00 -10.06
CA ARG A 59 16.44 8.05 -8.61
C ARG A 59 15.07 8.68 -8.29
N PRO A 60 14.59 9.74 -8.99
CA PRO A 60 13.25 10.28 -8.74
C PRO A 60 12.12 9.28 -9.01
N VAL A 61 12.30 8.35 -9.95
CA VAL A 61 11.31 7.32 -10.27
C VAL A 61 11.21 6.31 -9.13
N ASP A 62 12.35 5.82 -8.64
CA ASP A 62 12.40 4.88 -7.51
C ASP A 62 11.79 5.49 -6.22
N ASN A 63 12.17 6.74 -5.92
CA ASN A 63 11.56 7.49 -4.82
C ASN A 63 10.05 7.69 -5.02
N GLY A 64 9.61 7.95 -6.25
CA GLY A 64 8.20 8.10 -6.60
C GLY A 64 7.40 6.82 -6.36
N ILE A 65 7.97 5.66 -6.70
CA ILE A 65 7.34 4.34 -6.46
C ILE A 65 7.24 4.08 -4.95
N SER A 66 8.31 4.33 -4.20
CA SER A 66 8.31 4.22 -2.74
C SER A 66 7.25 5.11 -2.09
N MET A 67 7.12 6.35 -2.56
CA MET A 67 6.10 7.30 -2.11
C MET A 67 4.68 6.85 -2.46
N ALA A 68 4.49 6.27 -3.65
CA ALA A 68 3.22 5.72 -4.07
C ALA A 68 2.78 4.56 -3.16
N PHE A 69 3.70 3.66 -2.79
CA PHE A 69 3.41 2.59 -1.84
C PHE A 69 3.09 3.11 -0.43
N ALA A 70 3.83 4.10 0.07
CA ALA A 70 3.51 4.77 1.34
C ALA A 70 2.07 5.33 1.33
N PHE A 71 1.69 5.99 0.23
CA PHE A 71 0.33 6.49 0.05
C PHE A 71 -0.72 5.38 -0.08
N LEU A 72 -0.41 4.28 -0.77
CA LEU A 72 -1.30 3.11 -0.84
C LEU A 72 -1.53 2.49 0.54
N TYR A 73 -0.48 2.27 1.33
CA TYR A 73 -0.64 1.83 2.71
C TYR A 73 -1.53 2.78 3.50
N SER A 74 -1.27 4.09 3.45
CA SER A 74 -2.10 5.11 4.09
C SER A 74 -3.57 5.01 3.72
N SER A 75 -3.88 5.01 2.42
CA SER A 75 -5.25 5.04 1.89
C SER A 75 -6.03 3.74 2.11
N LEU A 76 -5.35 2.59 2.14
CA LEU A 76 -5.99 1.29 2.28
C LEU A 76 -6.23 0.91 3.76
N THR A 77 -5.43 1.42 4.69
CA THR A 77 -5.40 0.95 6.08
C THR A 77 -6.74 1.04 6.80
N ASN A 78 -7.35 2.23 6.82
CA ASN A 78 -8.58 2.46 7.59
C ASN A 78 -9.69 1.53 7.12
N ARG A 79 -9.77 1.31 5.80
CA ARG A 79 -10.76 0.43 5.18
C ARG A 79 -10.49 -1.04 5.47
N ALA A 80 -9.25 -1.48 5.30
CA ALA A 80 -8.86 -2.87 5.56
C ALA A 80 -9.07 -3.24 7.04
N TYR A 81 -8.70 -2.34 7.95
CA TYR A 81 -8.92 -2.51 9.37
C TYR A 81 -10.42 -2.53 9.72
N TYR A 82 -11.22 -1.64 9.13
CA TYR A 82 -12.67 -1.63 9.31
C TYR A 82 -13.32 -2.95 8.87
N LEU A 83 -12.97 -3.47 7.69
CA LEU A 83 -13.53 -4.73 7.18
C LEU A 83 -13.17 -5.91 8.08
N LYS A 84 -11.93 -5.94 8.59
CA LYS A 84 -11.50 -6.96 9.55
C LYS A 84 -12.30 -6.89 10.85
N GLN A 85 -12.39 -5.71 11.47
CA GLN A 85 -12.99 -5.56 12.80
C GLN A 85 -14.53 -5.68 12.77
N THR A 86 -15.18 -5.11 11.77
CA THR A 86 -16.66 -5.04 11.73
C THR A 86 -17.30 -6.21 10.99
N LYS A 87 -16.61 -6.78 9.99
CA LYS A 87 -17.17 -7.85 9.14
C LYS A 87 -16.43 -9.18 9.28
N GLY A 88 -15.36 -9.25 10.07
CA GLY A 88 -14.49 -10.43 10.12
C GLY A 88 -13.78 -10.72 8.79
N GLN A 89 -13.80 -9.80 7.83
CA GLN A 89 -13.29 -10.03 6.48
C GLN A 89 -11.78 -9.79 6.44
N GLN A 90 -11.02 -10.89 6.44
CA GLN A 90 -9.56 -10.89 6.32
C GLN A 90 -9.13 -11.74 5.11
N GLY A 91 -9.45 -11.26 3.91
CA GLY A 91 -9.05 -11.86 2.64
C GLY A 91 -7.62 -11.49 2.20
N TRP A 92 -7.23 -11.98 1.02
CA TRP A 92 -5.91 -11.72 0.43
C TRP A 92 -5.86 -10.45 -0.43
N ASN A 93 -7.00 -9.99 -0.97
CA ASN A 93 -7.03 -8.78 -1.79
C ASN A 93 -6.82 -7.51 -0.93
N PRO A 94 -5.71 -6.76 -1.07
CA PRO A 94 -5.48 -5.54 -0.29
C PRO A 94 -6.40 -4.37 -0.69
N PHE A 95 -6.98 -4.41 -1.89
CA PHE A 95 -7.88 -3.39 -2.44
C PHE A 95 -9.36 -3.66 -2.14
N GLU A 96 -9.66 -4.64 -1.30
CA GLU A 96 -11.03 -5.01 -0.96
C GLU A 96 -11.81 -3.85 -0.33
N GLY A 97 -13.03 -3.62 -0.84
CA GLY A 97 -13.93 -2.60 -0.34
C GLY A 97 -13.52 -1.17 -0.65
N GLN A 98 -12.48 -0.97 -1.48
CA GLN A 98 -12.20 0.32 -2.11
C GLN A 98 -13.32 0.65 -3.10
N ARG A 99 -13.73 1.93 -3.10
CA ARG A 99 -14.62 2.47 -4.13
C ARG A 99 -13.77 3.39 -4.99
N PHE A 100 -13.30 2.84 -6.10
CA PHE A 100 -12.74 3.66 -7.17
C PHE A 100 -13.97 4.20 -7.91
N ILE A 101 -14.28 5.48 -7.65
CA ILE A 101 -15.47 6.24 -8.11
C ILE A 101 -16.68 6.10 -7.16
#